data_AF-A0A674K7C2-F1
#
_entry.id   AF-A0A674K7C2-F1
#
_cell.length_a   1.000
_cell.length_b   1.000
_cell.length_c   1.000
_cell.angle_alpha   90.00
_cell.angle_beta   90.00
_cell.angle_gamma   90.00
#
_symmetry.space_group_name_H-M   'P 1'
#
loop_
_entity.id
_entity.type
_entity.pdbx_description
1 polymer ?
#
loop_
_entity_poly.entity_id
_entity_poly.type
_entity_poly.pdbx_seq_one_letter_code
_entity_poly.pdbx_strand_id
1 'polypeptide(L)' 'MKVSVAALAVLTSAAFWSLASSGPRGPDMPICCFSHTARQIPRSMVVDYYDTSSMCSLPAIVFITKKGRSVCANPSNSW' A
#
# COMPACT_ATOMS: atom_id res chain seq x y z
N MET A 1 -35.56 35.65 -10.41
CA MET A 1 -34.64 35.34 -11.54
C MET A 1 -33.18 35.34 -11.08
N LYS A 2 -32.61 36.49 -10.66
CA LYS A 2 -31.20 36.66 -10.24
C LYS A 2 -30.73 35.75 -9.09
N VAL A 3 -31.57 35.55 -8.07
CA VAL A 3 -31.22 34.73 -6.89
C VAL A 3 -31.10 33.24 -7.25
N SER A 4 -31.93 32.77 -8.18
CA SER A 4 -31.89 31.38 -8.66
C SER A 4 -30.63 31.09 -9.47
N VAL A 5 -30.16 32.07 -10.25
CA VAL A 5 -28.92 31.95 -11.04
C VAL A 5 -27.70 31.89 -10.12
N ALA A 6 -27.67 32.71 -9.07
CA ALA A 6 -26.58 32.69 -8.08
C ALA A 6 -26.51 31.36 -7.32
N ALA A 7 -27.67 30.83 -6.88
CA ALA A 7 -27.72 29.54 -6.17
C ALA A 7 -27.24 28.37 -7.05
N LEU A 8 -27.62 28.35 -8.32
CA LEU A 8 -27.17 27.34 -9.29
C LEU A 8 -25.66 27.43 -9.55
N ALA A 9 -25.10 28.64 -9.64
CA ALA A 9 -23.66 28.85 -9.84
C ALA A 9 -22.82 28.38 -8.64
N VAL A 10 -23.32 28.56 -7.41
CA VAL A 10 -22.64 28.09 -6.20
C VAL A 10 -22.66 26.56 -6.13
N LEU A 11 -23.79 25.92 -6.43
CA LEU A 11 -23.92 24.45 -6.42
C LEU A 11 -22.99 23.76 -7.43
N THR A 12 -22.83 24.32 -8.63
CA THR A 12 -21.95 23.73 -9.65
C THR A 12 -20.47 23.83 -9.28
N SER A 13 -20.05 24.92 -8.64
CA SER A 13 -18.66 25.07 -8.17
C SER A 13 -18.28 24.04 -7.12
N ALA A 14 -19.16 23.78 -6.14
CA ALA A 14 -18.94 22.80 -5.07
C ALA A 14 -18.80 21.35 -5.58
N ALA A 15 -19.59 20.98 -6.58
CA ALA A 15 -19.53 19.67 -7.21
C ALA A 15 -18.22 19.46 -8.00
N PHE A 16 -17.69 20.52 -8.61
CA PHE A 16 -16.47 20.45 -9.43
C PHE A 16 -15.21 20.13 -8.59
N TRP A 17 -15.09 20.67 -7.38
CA TRP A 17 -13.96 20.38 -6.51
C TRP A 17 -13.97 18.96 -5.95
N SER A 18 -15.16 18.37 -5.78
CA SER A 18 -15.32 17.01 -5.26
C SER A 18 -14.84 15.94 -6.25
N LEU A 19 -14.77 16.27 -7.54
CA LEU A 19 -14.41 15.33 -8.61
C LEU A 19 -12.88 15.22 -8.81
N ALA A 20 -12.09 16.13 -8.24
CA ALA A 20 -10.65 16.16 -8.42
C ALA A 20 -9.87 15.17 -7.50
N SER A 21 -10.53 14.57 -6.50
CA SER A 21 -9.85 13.69 -5.52
C SER A 21 -10.00 12.20 -5.77
N SER A 22 -10.74 11.78 -6.80
CA SER A 22 -10.84 10.37 -7.19
C SER A 22 -10.03 10.11 -8.47
N GLY A 23 -8.71 10.29 -8.40
CA GLY A 23 -7.82 9.67 -9.37
C GLY A 23 -7.90 8.15 -9.24
N PRO A 24 -7.67 7.38 -10.32
CA PRO A 24 -7.48 5.95 -10.18
C PRO A 24 -6.40 5.73 -9.13
N ARG A 25 -6.69 4.96 -8.07
CA ARG A 25 -5.61 4.32 -7.32
C ARG A 25 -4.80 3.62 -8.40
N GLY A 26 -3.52 3.99 -8.55
CA GLY A 26 -2.64 3.37 -9.54
C GLY A 26 -2.74 1.85 -9.42
N PRO A 27 -2.38 1.09 -10.47
CA PRO A 27 -2.45 -0.37 -10.43
C PRO A 27 -1.84 -0.85 -9.11
N ASP A 28 -2.57 -1.69 -8.37
CA ASP A 28 -2.13 -2.27 -7.10
C ASP A 28 -0.82 -3.02 -7.34
N MET A 29 0.29 -2.30 -7.27
CA MET A 29 1.57 -2.82 -7.70
C MET A 29 1.97 -3.88 -6.68
N PRO A 30 2.22 -5.13 -7.12
CA PRO A 30 2.53 -6.20 -6.20
C PRO A 30 3.77 -5.84 -5.41
N ILE A 31 3.70 -5.96 -4.09
CA ILE A 31 4.86 -5.77 -3.23
C ILE A 31 5.78 -6.97 -3.45
N CYS A 32 6.94 -6.70 -4.06
CA CYS A 32 7.96 -7.69 -4.37
C CYS A 32 9.25 -7.45 -3.60
N CYS A 33 9.94 -8.55 -3.29
CA CYS A 33 11.28 -8.54 -2.75
C CYS A 33 12.30 -8.74 -3.87
N PHE A 34 13.42 -8.03 -3.80
CA PHE A 34 14.55 -8.20 -4.73
C PHE A 34 15.70 -9.00 -4.13
N SER A 35 15.69 -9.19 -2.81
CA SER A 35 16.66 -9.99 -2.06
C SER A 35 16.05 -10.50 -0.76
N HIS A 36 16.65 -11.55 -0.20
CA HIS A 36 16.33 -12.04 1.13
C HIS A 36 17.36 -11.54 2.15
N THR A 37 16.95 -11.38 3.40
CA THR A 37 17.88 -11.17 4.50
C THR A 37 18.79 -12.38 4.65
N ALA A 38 20.09 -12.14 4.76
CA ALA A 38 21.06 -13.18 5.10
C ALA A 38 21.07 -13.49 6.61
N ARG A 39 20.48 -12.62 7.44
CA ARG A 39 20.50 -12.74 8.90
C ARG A 39 19.17 -13.22 9.44
N GLN A 40 19.26 -14.05 10.48
CA GLN A 40 18.10 -14.46 11.24
C GLN A 40 17.44 -13.26 11.92
N ILE A 41 16.13 -13.10 11.67
CA ILE A 41 15.34 -12.05 12.29
C ILE A 41 15.00 -12.52 13.71
N PRO A 42 15.37 -11.78 14.76
CA PRO A 42 14.99 -12.14 16.12
C PRO A 42 13.46 -12.19 16.24
N ARG A 43 12.93 -13.35 16.65
CA ARG A 43 11.46 -13.56 16.78
C ARG A 43 10.79 -12.53 17.67
N SER A 44 11.49 -12.06 18.71
CA SER A 44 11.02 -11.02 19.62
C SER A 44 10.76 -9.66 18.95
N MET A 45 11.32 -9.44 17.75
CA MET A 45 11.16 -8.21 16.98
C MET A 45 10.01 -8.29 15.97
N VAL A 46 9.56 -9.49 15.58
CA VAL A 46 8.48 -9.68 14.61
C VAL A 46 7.13 -9.43 15.28
N VAL A 47 6.26 -8.70 14.59
CA VAL A 47 4.86 -8.48 15.00
C VAL A 47 3.86 -9.03 14.00
N ASP A 48 4.25 -9.15 12.73
CA ASP A 48 3.38 -9.65 11.68
C ASP A 48 4.22 -10.20 10.51
N TYR A 49 3.58 -10.92 9.59
CA TYR A 49 4.19 -11.39 8.35
C TYR A 49 3.16 -11.57 7.23
N TYR A 50 3.61 -11.49 5.97
CA TYR A 50 2.79 -11.80 4.81
C TYR A 50 3.62 -12.33 3.64
N ASP A 51 2.98 -13.08 2.75
CA ASP A 51 3.58 -13.55 1.50
C ASP A 51 3.65 -12.46 0.44
N THR A 52 4.74 -12.42 -0.34
CA THR A 52 4.77 -11.63 -1.58
C THR A 52 3.81 -12.19 -2.62
N SER A 53 3.34 -11.34 -3.54
CA SER A 53 2.50 -11.77 -4.66
C SER A 53 3.16 -12.87 -5.51
N SER A 54 2.37 -13.79 -6.05
CA SER A 54 2.83 -14.79 -7.02
C SER A 54 3.34 -14.21 -8.34
N MET A 55 3.06 -12.92 -8.60
CA MET A 55 3.60 -12.19 -9.75
C MET A 55 5.07 -11.78 -9.56
N CYS A 56 5.61 -11.89 -8.35
CA CYS A 56 6.99 -11.56 -8.06
C CYS A 56 7.94 -12.68 -8.53
N SER A 57 9.03 -12.34 -9.19
CA SER A 57 10.02 -13.31 -9.65
C SER A 57 10.77 -13.99 -8.49
N LEU A 58 10.86 -13.33 -7.34
CA LEU A 58 11.50 -13.86 -6.14
C LEU A 58 10.43 -14.10 -5.05
N PRO A 59 10.10 -15.36 -4.73
CA PRO A 59 9.18 -15.66 -3.64
C PRO A 59 9.81 -15.29 -2.30
N ALA A 60 9.07 -14.59 -1.45
CA ALA A 60 9.53 -14.17 -0.13
C ALA A 60 8.39 -14.08 0.89
N ILE A 61 8.74 -14.28 2.16
CA ILE A 61 7.93 -13.86 3.29
C ILE A 61 8.43 -12.50 3.74
N VAL A 62 7.54 -11.53 3.89
CA VAL A 62 7.88 -10.22 4.44
C VAL A 62 7.48 -10.18 5.91
N PHE A 63 8.46 -10.02 6.79
CA PHE A 63 8.23 -9.83 8.22
C PHE A 63 8.12 -8.35 8.55
N ILE A 64 7.09 -8.00 9.33
CA ILE A 64 6.95 -6.67 9.92
C ILE A 64 7.53 -6.70 11.33
N THR A 65 8.44 -5.77 11.59
CA THR A 65 9.07 -5.63 12.90
C THR A 65 8.33 -4.63 13.79
N LYS A 66 8.55 -4.69 15.10
CA LYS A 66 8.06 -3.71 16.10
C LYS A 66 8.43 -2.26 15.76
N LYS A 67 9.49 -2.05 14.97
CA LYS A 67 9.92 -0.73 14.49
C LYS A 67 9.26 -0.31 13.17
N GLY A 68 8.26 -1.05 12.71
CA GLY A 68 7.57 -0.83 11.43
C GLY A 68 8.41 -1.14 10.19
N ARG A 69 9.53 -1.86 10.33
CA ARG A 69 10.36 -2.24 9.17
C ARG A 69 9.86 -3.55 8.56
N SER A 70 9.76 -3.56 7.24
CA SER A 70 9.54 -4.75 6.42
C SER A 70 10.87 -5.42 6.08
N VAL A 71 11.00 -6.71 6.36
CA VAL A 71 12.20 -7.50 6.07
C VAL A 71 11.82 -8.73 5.26
N CYS A 72 12.37 -8.83 4.04
CA CYS A 72 12.18 -9.98 3.17
C CYS A 72 13.01 -11.18 3.64
N ALA A 73 12.41 -12.36 3.74
CA ALA A 73 13.06 -13.61 4.10
C ALA A 73 12.74 -14.72 3.09
N ASN A 74 13.66 -15.68 2.99
CA ASN A 74 13.47 -16.84 2.13
C ASN A 74 12.47 -17.81 2.78
N PRO A 75 11.36 -18.18 2.11
CA PRO A 75 10.35 -19.09 2.67
C PRO A 75 10.90 -20.50 2.92
N SER A 76 11.98 -20.91 2.25
CA SER A 76 12.60 -22.23 2.41
C SER A 76 13.52 -22.32 3.63
N ASN A 77 13.78 -21.21 4.32
CA ASN A 77 14.60 -21.21 5.54
C ASN A 77 13.79 -21.70 6.74
N SER A 78 14.36 -22.65 7.50
CA SER A 78 13.70 -23.28 8.66
C SER A 78 13.91 -22.58 10.01
N TRP A 79 14.70 -21.50 10.04
CA TRP A 79 15.14 -20.83 11.26
C TRP A 79 14.14 -19.80 11.80
#